data_AF-A0A0S4N6L5-F1
#
_entry.id   AF-A0A0S4N6L5-F1
#
_cell.length_a   1.000
_cell.length_b   1.000
_cell.length_c   1.000
_cell.angle_alpha   90.00
_cell.angle_beta   90.00
_cell.angle_gamma   90.00
#
_symmetry.space_group_name_H-M   'P 1'
#
loop_
_entity.id
_entity.type
_entity.pdbx_description
1 polymer ?
#
loop_
_entity_poly.entity_id
_entity_poly.type
_entity_poly.pdbx_seq_one_letter_code
_entity_poly.pdbx_strand_id
1 'polypeptide(L)'
;MLKKLLLSILLTHTFLMAQSTSQLLNQRKVTALVYSTFIPGAGQFYLGHKIKGMFFTLATFGSLVTTIVSQNNLVGGNERLENLELQYLNTMNWERADQLWQEMLQVKADIDKDYKRRNLFLGVTVGIWVINIIDVLFFTSDKGSGDIFGVLPKVQISGANERFMITAKFGLYK
;
A
#
# COMPACT_ATOMS: atom_id res chain seq x y z
N MET A 1 -19.43 10.58 -46.68
CA MET A 1 -19.80 11.37 -45.48
C MET A 1 -19.59 10.61 -44.16
N LEU A 2 -19.96 9.33 -44.05
CA LEU A 2 -19.86 8.53 -42.82
C LEU A 2 -18.46 8.46 -42.16
N LYS A 3 -17.39 8.32 -42.95
CA LYS A 3 -15.99 8.30 -42.45
C LYS A 3 -15.58 9.60 -41.74
N LYS A 4 -16.02 10.76 -42.23
CA LYS A 4 -15.69 12.06 -41.62
C LYS A 4 -16.43 12.26 -40.29
N LEU A 5 -17.65 11.74 -40.19
CA LEU A 5 -18.44 11.76 -38.95
C LEU A 5 -17.77 10.90 -37.87
N LEU A 6 -17.42 9.64 -38.20
CA LEU A 6 -16.71 8.71 -37.30
C LEU A 6 -15.35 9.26 -36.84
N LEU A 7 -14.59 9.87 -37.75
CA LEU A 7 -13.30 10.49 -37.40
C LEU A 7 -13.47 11.69 -36.47
N SER A 8 -14.52 12.50 -36.65
CA SER A 8 -14.82 13.64 -35.76
C SER A 8 -15.29 13.20 -34.37
N ILE A 9 -16.02 12.07 -34.29
CA ILE A 9 -16.46 11.49 -33.02
C ILE A 9 -15.26 10.89 -32.26
N LEU A 10 -14.35 10.21 -32.97
CA LEU A 10 -13.11 9.72 -32.37
C LEU A 10 -12.22 10.88 -31.90
N LEU A 11 -12.06 11.93 -32.72
CA LEU A 11 -11.25 13.09 -32.36
C LEU A 11 -11.81 13.82 -31.14
N THR A 12 -13.14 14.04 -31.10
CA THR A 12 -13.78 14.71 -29.96
C THR A 12 -13.68 13.88 -28.69
N HIS A 13 -13.79 12.54 -28.77
CA HIS A 13 -13.54 11.69 -27.60
C HIS A 13 -12.08 11.75 -27.12
N THR A 14 -11.10 11.70 -28.02
CA THR A 14 -9.68 11.84 -27.62
C THR A 14 -9.36 13.21 -27.04
N PHE A 15 -9.97 14.27 -27.57
CA PHE A 15 -9.76 15.63 -27.08
C PHE A 15 -10.42 15.86 -25.72
N LEU A 16 -11.63 15.31 -25.50
CA LEU A 16 -12.31 15.34 -24.20
C LEU A 16 -11.54 14.55 -23.13
N MET A 17 -10.92 13.42 -23.51
CA MET A 17 -10.04 12.64 -22.62
C MET A 17 -8.73 13.35 -22.30
N ALA A 18 -8.14 14.09 -23.25
CA ALA A 18 -6.93 14.89 -23.03
C ALA A 18 -7.20 16.11 -22.12
N GLN A 19 -8.38 16.71 -22.24
CA GLN A 19 -8.78 17.85 -21.42
C GLN A 19 -9.17 17.42 -19.98
N SER A 20 -9.70 16.20 -19.80
CA SER A 20 -9.94 15.64 -18.48
C SER A 20 -8.65 15.21 -17.77
N THR A 21 -7.65 14.68 -18.49
CA THR A 21 -6.35 14.28 -17.91
C THR A 21 -5.54 15.48 -17.40
N SER A 22 -5.57 16.61 -18.12
CA SER A 22 -4.91 17.85 -17.69
C SER A 22 -5.60 18.52 -16.49
N GLN A 23 -6.91 18.34 -16.29
CA GLN A 23 -7.60 18.73 -15.07
C GLN A 23 -7.45 17.71 -13.92
N LEU A 24 -7.27 16.41 -14.22
CA LEU A 24 -7.09 15.33 -13.25
C LEU A 24 -5.69 15.34 -12.59
N LEU A 25 -4.67 15.83 -13.28
CA LEU A 25 -3.27 15.81 -12.84
C LEU A 25 -2.73 17.21 -12.53
N ASN A 26 -3.32 17.87 -11.53
CA ASN A 26 -2.67 19.03 -10.91
C ASN A 26 -1.36 18.58 -10.20
N GLN A 27 -0.39 19.49 -10.03
CA GLN A 27 0.88 19.30 -9.34
C GLN A 27 0.73 18.49 -8.04
N ARG A 28 -0.25 18.85 -7.21
CA ARG A 28 -0.52 18.13 -5.95
C ARG A 28 -0.94 16.67 -6.13
N LYS A 29 -1.69 16.37 -7.20
CA LYS A 29 -2.11 15.01 -7.53
C LYS A 29 -0.91 14.18 -8.01
N VAL A 30 0.00 14.79 -8.77
CA VAL A 30 1.28 14.17 -9.15
C VAL A 30 2.13 13.87 -7.90
N THR A 31 2.27 14.83 -6.98
CA THR A 31 2.98 14.61 -5.71
C THR A 31 2.34 13.49 -4.90
N ALA A 32 1.00 13.44 -4.83
CA ALA A 32 0.28 12.37 -4.15
C ALA A 32 0.58 10.99 -4.75
N LEU A 33 0.61 10.89 -6.09
CA LEU A 33 0.95 9.64 -6.78
C LEU A 33 2.37 9.19 -6.43
N VAL A 34 3.35 10.09 -6.47
CA VAL A 34 4.74 9.78 -6.10
C VAL A 34 4.80 9.23 -4.67
N TYR A 35 4.15 9.90 -3.71
CA TYR A 35 4.12 9.41 -2.33
C TYR A 35 3.47 8.04 -2.20
N SER A 36 2.34 7.81 -2.89
CA SER A 36 1.67 6.51 -2.92
C SER A 36 2.46 5.41 -3.61
N THR A 37 3.36 5.74 -4.54
CA THR A 37 4.28 4.78 -5.15
C THR A 37 5.26 4.22 -4.13
N PHE A 38 5.78 5.05 -3.21
CA PHE A 38 6.72 4.60 -2.19
C PHE A 38 6.03 3.99 -0.97
N ILE A 39 4.92 4.61 -0.53
CA ILE A 39 4.21 4.22 0.68
C ILE A 39 2.71 4.22 0.38
N PRO A 40 2.08 3.05 0.23
CA PRO A 40 0.63 2.97 0.07
C PRO A 40 -0.12 3.70 1.19
N GLY A 41 -1.04 4.57 0.79
CA GLY A 41 -1.82 5.44 1.65
C GLY A 41 -1.28 6.87 1.80
N ALA A 42 0.01 7.09 1.53
CA ALA A 42 0.63 8.41 1.72
C ALA A 42 0.05 9.49 0.77
N GLY A 43 -0.27 9.13 -0.47
CA GLY A 43 -0.95 10.05 -1.40
C GLY A 43 -2.34 10.45 -0.92
N GLN A 44 -3.11 9.50 -0.38
CA GLN A 44 -4.42 9.78 0.22
C GLN A 44 -4.31 10.70 1.44
N PHE A 45 -3.32 10.49 2.30
CA PHE A 45 -3.03 11.41 3.42
C PHE A 45 -2.69 12.81 2.91
N TYR A 46 -1.82 12.92 1.92
CA TYR A 46 -1.40 14.20 1.34
C TYR A 46 -2.58 14.98 0.71
N LEU A 47 -3.56 14.27 0.15
CA LEU A 47 -4.80 14.86 -0.39
C LEU A 47 -5.89 15.07 0.67
N GLY A 48 -5.60 14.84 1.96
CA GLY A 48 -6.51 15.10 3.08
C GLY A 48 -7.49 13.96 3.42
N HIS A 49 -7.32 12.76 2.84
CA HIS A 49 -8.18 11.59 3.07
C HIS A 49 -7.58 10.62 4.07
N LYS A 50 -7.64 10.98 5.35
CA LYS A 50 -7.00 10.24 6.46
C LYS A 50 -7.47 8.79 6.59
N ILE A 51 -8.78 8.54 6.50
CA ILE A 51 -9.35 7.19 6.63
C ILE A 51 -8.86 6.29 5.49
N LYS A 52 -8.91 6.77 4.25
CA LYS A 52 -8.39 6.02 3.09
C LYS A 52 -6.90 5.75 3.22
N GLY A 53 -6.12 6.78 3.58
CA GLY A 53 -4.68 6.65 3.79
C GLY A 53 -4.37 5.58 4.83
N MET A 54 -5.02 5.66 6.00
CA MET A 54 -4.86 4.68 7.07
C MET A 54 -5.21 3.27 6.62
N PHE A 55 -6.32 3.08 5.91
CA PHE A 55 -6.73 1.78 5.40
C PHE A 55 -5.65 1.16 4.50
N PHE A 56 -5.18 1.90 3.49
CA PHE A 56 -4.15 1.40 2.57
C PHE A 56 -2.82 1.12 3.27
N THR A 57 -2.40 2.00 4.18
CA THR A 57 -1.18 1.81 4.95
C THR A 57 -1.28 0.55 5.81
N LEU A 58 -2.32 0.42 6.64
CA LEU A 58 -2.47 -0.73 7.54
C LEU A 58 -2.63 -2.04 6.76
N ALA A 59 -3.41 -2.07 5.69
CA ALA A 59 -3.59 -3.26 4.87
C ALA A 59 -2.28 -3.70 4.20
N THR A 60 -1.51 -2.74 3.69
CA THR A 60 -0.19 -3.02 3.08
C THR A 60 0.79 -3.54 4.11
N PHE A 61 0.97 -2.84 5.24
CA PHE A 61 1.91 -3.27 6.27
C PHE A 61 1.50 -4.61 6.90
N GLY A 62 0.21 -4.84 7.16
CA GLY A 62 -0.28 -6.12 7.69
C GLY A 62 0.01 -7.29 6.76
N SER A 63 -0.23 -7.12 5.45
CA SER A 63 0.07 -8.17 4.46
C SER A 63 1.58 -8.36 4.26
N LEU A 64 2.36 -7.27 4.26
CA LEU A 64 3.81 -7.32 4.11
C LEU A 64 4.48 -8.00 5.30
N VAL A 65 4.07 -7.69 6.53
CA VAL A 65 4.58 -8.37 7.75
C VAL A 65 4.30 -9.87 7.66
N THR A 66 3.10 -10.26 7.27
CA THR A 66 2.75 -11.68 7.10
C THR A 66 3.64 -12.37 6.05
N THR A 67 3.95 -11.66 4.95
CA THR A 67 4.86 -12.13 3.91
C THR A 67 6.27 -12.37 4.45
N ILE A 68 6.82 -11.39 5.20
CA ILE A 68 8.16 -11.46 5.78
C ILE A 68 8.26 -12.59 6.81
N VAL A 69 7.29 -12.70 7.73
CA VAL A 69 7.26 -13.78 8.74
C VAL A 69 7.21 -15.14 8.05
N SER A 70 6.39 -15.29 7.02
CA SER A 70 6.30 -16.55 6.26
C SER A 70 7.60 -16.86 5.52
N GLN A 71 8.30 -15.85 5.01
CA GLN A 71 9.62 -16.03 4.39
C GLN A 71 10.67 -16.51 5.39
N ASN A 72 10.71 -15.92 6.59
CA ASN A 72 11.66 -16.34 7.63
C ASN A 72 11.39 -17.78 8.08
N ASN A 73 10.12 -18.16 8.23
CA ASN A 73 9.76 -19.53 8.58
C ASN A 73 10.12 -20.53 7.48
N LEU A 74 10.03 -20.16 6.19
CA LEU A 74 10.48 -21.00 5.09
C LEU A 74 11.97 -21.30 5.18
N VAL A 75 12.78 -20.27 5.45
CA VAL A 75 14.23 -20.42 5.60
C VAL A 75 14.53 -21.34 6.77
N GLY A 76 13.98 -21.07 7.96
CA GLY A 76 14.20 -21.90 9.15
C GLY A 76 13.64 -23.32 9.03
N GLY A 77 12.54 -23.50 8.29
CA GLY A 77 11.98 -24.81 7.98
C GLY A 77 12.92 -25.64 7.10
N ASN A 78 13.48 -25.05 6.04
CA ASN A 78 14.44 -25.73 5.16
C ASN A 78 15.72 -26.12 5.91
N GLU A 79 16.27 -25.23 6.72
CA GLU A 79 17.44 -25.54 7.57
C GLU A 79 17.14 -26.70 8.54
N ARG A 80 15.94 -26.72 9.13
CA ARG A 80 15.53 -27.83 10.01
C ARG A 80 15.38 -29.14 9.24
N LEU A 81 14.80 -29.11 8.05
CA LEU A 81 14.62 -30.28 7.21
C LEU A 81 15.98 -30.89 6.83
N GLU A 82 16.94 -30.06 6.40
CA GLU A 82 18.31 -30.50 6.09
C GLU A 82 18.97 -31.18 7.30
N ASN A 83 18.85 -30.59 8.48
CA ASN A 83 19.40 -31.17 9.71
C ASN A 83 18.73 -32.50 10.11
N LEU A 84 17.44 -32.67 9.84
CA LEU A 84 16.73 -33.93 10.08
C LEU A 84 17.13 -35.00 9.07
N GLU A 85 17.30 -34.64 7.79
CA GLU A 85 17.81 -35.53 6.75
C GLU A 85 19.20 -36.06 7.11
N LEU A 86 20.11 -35.18 7.57
CA LEU A 86 21.43 -35.60 8.06
C LEU A 86 21.35 -36.56 9.24
N GLN A 87 20.46 -36.33 10.20
CA GLN A 87 20.27 -37.26 11.33
C GLN A 87 19.71 -38.61 10.88
N TYR A 88 18.77 -38.59 9.94
CA TYR A 88 18.14 -39.80 9.41
C TYR A 88 19.15 -40.68 8.68
N LEU A 89 20.03 -40.08 7.86
CA LEU A 89 21.06 -40.81 7.12
C LEU A 89 22.16 -41.39 8.03
N ASN A 90 22.36 -40.81 9.22
CA ASN A 90 23.42 -41.22 10.15
C ASN A 90 22.93 -42.12 11.30
N THR A 91 21.61 -42.33 11.46
CA THR A 91 21.10 -43.18 12.55
C THR A 91 21.17 -44.66 12.17
N MET A 92 21.67 -45.48 13.10
CA MET A 92 21.65 -46.95 13.02
C MET A 92 20.48 -47.56 13.80
N ASN A 93 19.66 -46.72 14.45
CA ASN A 93 18.49 -47.15 15.23
C ASN A 93 17.22 -46.96 14.39
N TRP A 94 16.53 -48.08 14.10
CA TRP A 94 15.29 -48.12 13.32
C TRP A 94 14.15 -47.30 13.93
N GLU A 95 13.97 -47.36 15.25
CA GLU A 95 12.94 -46.57 15.93
C GLU A 95 13.22 -45.07 15.81
N ARG A 96 14.49 -44.67 15.94
CA ARG A 96 14.88 -43.27 15.75
C ARG A 96 14.74 -42.83 14.29
N ALA A 97 15.02 -43.71 13.33
CA ALA A 97 14.84 -43.43 11.91
C ALA A 97 13.36 -43.15 11.59
N ASP A 98 12.44 -43.95 12.12
CA ASP A 98 11.00 -43.73 11.94
C ASP A 98 10.55 -42.40 12.57
N GLN A 99 11.00 -42.08 13.78
CA GLN A 99 10.71 -40.79 14.41
C GLN A 99 11.19 -39.60 13.57
N LEU A 100 12.45 -39.63 13.13
CA LEU A 100 13.02 -38.60 12.27
C LEU A 100 12.24 -38.45 10.96
N TRP A 101 11.80 -39.57 10.37
CA TRP A 101 10.97 -39.55 9.18
C TRP A 101 9.63 -38.85 9.44
N GLN A 102 8.94 -39.16 10.53
CA GLN A 102 7.70 -38.48 10.89
C GLN A 102 7.91 -36.98 11.17
N GLU A 103 9.01 -36.60 11.84
CA GLU A 103 9.38 -35.20 12.05
C GLU A 103 9.63 -34.46 10.71
N MET A 104 10.33 -35.08 9.75
CA MET A 104 10.54 -34.52 8.42
C MET A 104 9.23 -34.30 7.66
N LEU A 105 8.28 -35.24 7.73
CA LEU A 105 6.97 -35.09 7.10
C LEU A 105 6.19 -33.88 7.67
N GLN A 106 6.26 -33.67 8.98
CA GLN A 106 5.62 -32.52 9.63
C GLN A 106 6.26 -31.20 9.20
N VAL A 107 7.60 -31.12 9.26
CA VAL A 107 8.34 -29.93 8.84
C VAL A 107 8.07 -29.62 7.36
N LYS A 108 8.03 -30.64 6.50
CA LYS A 108 7.70 -30.47 5.09
C LYS A 108 6.30 -29.89 4.88
N ALA A 109 5.31 -30.42 5.61
CA ALA A 109 3.95 -29.91 5.54
C ALA A 109 3.85 -28.44 5.99
N ASP A 110 4.64 -28.03 6.98
CA ASP A 110 4.67 -26.65 7.45
C ASP A 110 5.41 -25.71 6.47
N ILE A 111 6.50 -26.16 5.86
CA ILE A 111 7.17 -25.45 4.76
C ILE A 111 6.17 -25.20 3.61
N ASP A 112 5.39 -26.20 3.22
CA ASP A 112 4.42 -26.07 2.12
C ASP A 112 3.31 -25.05 2.46
N LYS A 113 2.83 -25.03 3.70
CA LYS A 113 1.86 -24.03 4.18
C LYS A 113 2.47 -22.63 4.15
N ASP A 114 3.70 -22.49 4.62
CA ASP A 114 4.38 -21.20 4.71
C ASP A 114 4.72 -20.64 3.33
N TYR A 115 5.02 -21.52 2.37
CA TYR A 115 5.18 -21.17 0.96
C TYR A 115 3.89 -20.61 0.38
N LYS A 116 2.77 -21.32 0.56
CA LYS A 116 1.44 -20.86 0.11
C LYS A 116 1.06 -19.53 0.75
N ARG A 117 1.27 -19.38 2.08
CA ARG A 117 0.98 -18.16 2.82
C ARG A 117 1.82 -16.98 2.32
N ARG A 118 3.13 -17.17 2.14
CA ARG A 118 4.04 -16.15 1.60
C ARG A 118 3.63 -15.70 0.21
N ASN A 119 3.28 -16.63 -0.69
CA ASN A 119 2.84 -16.30 -2.06
C ASN A 119 1.52 -15.52 -2.04
N LEU A 120 0.55 -15.98 -1.26
CA LEU A 120 -0.76 -15.35 -1.14
C LEU A 120 -0.62 -13.92 -0.64
N PHE A 121 0.06 -13.72 0.49
CA PHE A 121 0.18 -12.39 1.09
C PHE A 121 1.07 -11.46 0.29
N LEU A 122 2.10 -11.96 -0.40
CA LEU A 122 2.86 -11.15 -1.36
C LEU A 122 1.95 -10.65 -2.50
N GLY A 123 1.12 -11.54 -3.05
CA GLY A 123 0.13 -11.18 -4.06
C GLY A 123 -0.88 -10.14 -3.56
N VAL A 124 -1.36 -10.30 -2.32
CA VAL A 124 -2.24 -9.33 -1.66
C VAL A 124 -1.54 -7.98 -1.49
N THR A 125 -0.30 -7.95 -1.00
CA THR A 125 0.48 -6.71 -0.83
C THR A 125 0.62 -5.97 -2.16
N VAL A 126 1.02 -6.67 -3.22
CA VAL A 126 1.14 -6.08 -4.57
C VAL A 126 -0.22 -5.59 -5.07
N GLY A 127 -1.28 -6.38 -4.88
CA GLY A 127 -2.64 -6.00 -5.25
C GLY A 127 -3.11 -4.71 -4.55
N ILE A 128 -2.90 -4.60 -3.25
CA ILE A 128 -3.20 -3.39 -2.47
C ILE A 128 -2.38 -2.21 -2.99
N TRP A 129 -1.10 -2.42 -3.32
CA TRP A 129 -0.23 -1.38 -3.85
C TRP A 129 -0.77 -0.81 -5.17
N VAL A 130 -1.18 -1.68 -6.10
CA VAL A 130 -1.78 -1.27 -7.38
C VAL A 130 -3.10 -0.54 -7.17
N ILE A 131 -3.99 -1.09 -6.32
CA ILE A 131 -5.28 -0.47 -6.00
C ILE A 131 -5.08 0.90 -5.34
N ASN A 132 -4.06 1.06 -4.51
CA ASN A 132 -3.72 2.34 -3.88
C ASN A 132 -3.42 3.42 -4.94
N ILE A 133 -2.63 3.10 -5.96
CA ILE A 133 -2.30 4.02 -7.06
C ILE A 133 -3.55 4.38 -7.86
N ILE A 134 -4.37 3.38 -8.20
CA ILE A 134 -5.65 3.58 -8.90
C ILE A 134 -6.57 4.50 -8.08
N ASP A 135 -6.65 4.29 -6.77
CA ASP A 135 -7.45 5.14 -5.88
C ASP A 135 -6.96 6.59 -5.87
N VAL A 136 -5.64 6.85 -5.77
CA VAL A 136 -5.13 8.23 -5.87
C VAL A 136 -5.49 8.86 -7.20
N LEU A 137 -5.29 8.13 -8.31
CA LEU A 137 -5.47 8.67 -9.65
C LEU A 137 -6.94 9.02 -9.93
N PHE A 138 -7.87 8.11 -9.63
CA PHE A 138 -9.26 8.21 -10.07
C PHE A 138 -10.26 8.57 -8.96
N PHE A 139 -10.03 8.10 -7.73
CA PHE A 139 -11.08 8.08 -6.69
C PHE A 139 -10.81 9.00 -5.50
N THR A 140 -9.62 9.59 -5.42
CA THR A 140 -9.24 10.52 -4.36
C THR A 140 -9.11 11.92 -4.92
N SER A 141 -10.04 12.78 -4.48
CA SER A 141 -10.07 14.20 -4.77
C SER A 141 -9.13 14.97 -3.85
N ASP A 142 -8.64 16.11 -4.29
CA ASP A 142 -7.82 16.99 -3.47
C ASP A 142 -8.71 17.83 -2.53
N LYS A 143 -8.58 17.66 -1.20
CA LYS A 143 -9.29 18.47 -0.20
C LYS A 143 -8.60 19.81 0.11
N GLY A 144 -7.54 20.17 -0.62
CA GLY A 144 -6.72 21.35 -0.35
C GLY A 144 -5.61 21.08 0.65
N SER A 145 -4.84 22.12 1.00
CA SER A 145 -3.75 22.04 1.98
C SER A 145 -4.27 21.96 3.43
N GLY A 146 -5.47 21.42 3.64
CA GLY A 146 -6.05 21.23 4.95
C GLY A 146 -5.15 20.30 5.76
N ASP A 147 -4.68 20.81 6.90
CA ASP A 147 -3.66 20.19 7.73
C ASP A 147 -3.81 18.68 7.87
N ILE A 148 -2.70 18.00 7.62
CA ILE A 148 -2.51 16.56 7.81
C ILE A 148 -2.91 16.15 9.24
N PHE A 149 -2.82 17.08 10.20
CA PHE A 149 -3.16 16.91 11.62
C PHE A 149 -4.48 17.55 12.08
N GLY A 150 -5.31 18.06 11.16
CA GLY A 150 -6.54 18.77 11.50
C GLY A 150 -6.29 20.28 11.56
N VAL A 151 -7.34 21.05 11.29
CA VAL A 151 -7.31 22.51 11.11
C VAL A 151 -6.45 23.17 12.18
N LEU A 152 -5.21 23.53 11.85
CA LEU A 152 -4.50 24.49 12.68
C LEU A 152 -5.25 25.83 12.51
N PRO A 153 -5.48 26.58 13.60
CA PRO A 153 -6.08 27.89 13.48
C PRO A 153 -5.25 28.70 12.48
N LYS A 154 -5.92 29.30 11.48
CA LYS A 154 -5.24 30.29 10.64
C LYS A 154 -4.90 31.47 11.54
N VAL A 155 -3.64 31.56 11.95
CA VAL A 155 -3.10 32.67 12.73
C VAL A 155 -2.78 33.78 11.73
N GLN A 156 -3.53 34.87 11.80
CA GLN A 156 -3.23 36.09 11.08
C GLN A 156 -2.59 37.08 12.06
N ILE A 157 -1.36 37.50 11.74
CA ILE A 157 -0.67 38.57 12.44
C ILE A 157 -0.82 39.81 11.57
N SER A 158 -1.51 40.83 12.09
CA SER A 158 -1.61 42.13 11.43
C SER A 158 -1.07 43.20 12.37
N GLY A 159 -0.24 44.09 11.82
CA GLY A 159 0.37 45.20 12.54
C GLY A 159 -0.17 46.53 12.03
N ALA A 160 -0.68 47.35 12.95
CA ALA A 160 -0.97 48.75 12.70
C ALA A 160 -0.67 49.55 13.97
N ASN A 161 0.09 50.65 13.82
CA ASN A 161 0.44 51.63 14.86
C ASN A 161 0.92 51.02 16.19
N GLU A 162 2.14 50.45 16.17
CA GLU A 162 2.88 49.94 17.33
C GLU A 162 2.20 48.81 18.15
N ARG A 163 1.04 48.32 17.70
CA ARG A 163 0.34 47.19 18.32
C ARG A 163 0.30 45.99 17.40
N PHE A 164 0.77 44.86 17.92
CA PHE A 164 0.64 43.56 17.28
C PHE A 164 -0.66 42.90 17.72
N MET A 165 -1.56 42.62 16.78
CA MET A 165 -2.76 41.82 17.06
C MET A 165 -2.61 40.43 16.47
N ILE A 166 -2.72 39.41 17.33
CA ILE A 166 -2.75 38.01 16.94
C ILE A 166 -4.21 37.58 16.91
N THR A 167 -4.73 37.28 15.72
CA THR A 167 -6.10 36.76 15.57
C THR A 167 -6.05 35.30 15.14
N ALA A 168 -6.64 34.42 15.95
CA ALA A 168 -6.86 33.02 15.60
C ALA A 168 -8.32 32.82 15.19
N LYS A 169 -8.56 32.39 13.95
CA LYS A 169 -9.90 31.98 13.49
C LYS A 169 -10.04 30.46 13.58
N PHE A 170 -10.98 30.01 14.40
CA PHE A 170 -11.36 28.61 14.53
C PHE A 170 -12.54 28.32 13.61
N GLY A 171 -12.34 27.43 12.63
CA GLY A 171 -13.43 26.89 11.84
C GLY A 171 -14.12 25.77 12.61
N LEU A 172 -15.24 26.07 13.27
CA LEU A 172 -16.11 25.04 13.83
C LEU A 172 -17.03 24.52 12.72
N TYR A 173 -16.91 23.24 12.37
CA TYR A 173 -17.92 22.54 11.59
C TYR A 173 -19.04 22.06 12.52
N LYS A 174 -20.30 22.30 12.14
CA LYS A 174 -21.48 21.64 12.70
C LYS A 174 -21.61 20.24 12.13
#